data_AF-A0A6P0SZS7-F1
#
_entry.id   AF-A0A6P0SZS7-F1
#
_cell.length_a   1.000
_cell.length_b   1.000
_cell.length_c   1.000
_cell.angle_alpha   90.00
_cell.angle_beta   90.00
_cell.angle_gamma   90.00
#
_symmetry.space_group_name_H-M   'P 1'
#
loop_
_entity.id
_entity.type
_entity.pdbx_description
1 polymer ?
#
loop_
_entity_poly.entity_id
_entity_poly.type
_entity_poly.pdbx_seq_one_letter_code
_entity_poly.pdbx_strand_id
1 'polypeptide(L)' 'QPMPPNFGILPELPVRIKNKRERYGAYRDRALADLNDWLSRLRVSAA' A
#
# COMPACT_ATOMS: atom_id res chain seq x y z
N GLN A 1 3.35 -0.86 24.40
CA GLN A 1 4.39 -1.45 23.52
C GLN A 1 4.06 -1.06 22.07
N PRO A 2 5.02 -0.62 21.24
CA PRO A 2 4.75 -0.24 19.85
C PRO A 2 4.38 -1.47 19.02
N MET A 3 3.42 -1.29 18.10
CA MET A 3 2.98 -2.36 17.23
C MET A 3 3.95 -2.44 16.03
N PRO A 4 4.55 -3.61 15.73
CA PRO A 4 5.39 -3.75 14.54
C PRO A 4 4.54 -3.61 13.27
N PRO A 5 5.10 -3.09 12.17
CA PRO A 5 4.42 -3.05 10.88
C PRO A 5 3.90 -4.44 10.51
N ASN A 6 2.61 -4.52 10.20
CA ASN A 6 1.96 -5.78 9.81
C ASN A 6 0.92 -5.51 8.72
N PHE A 7 0.45 -6.54 8.00
CA PHE A 7 -0.54 -6.33 6.95
C PHE A 7 -1.95 -6.01 7.48
N GLY A 8 -2.23 -6.26 8.76
CA GLY A 8 -3.54 -6.01 9.37
C GLY A 8 -3.87 -4.53 9.54
N ILE A 9 -2.87 -3.64 9.42
CA ILE A 9 -3.09 -2.18 9.40
C ILE A 9 -3.42 -1.63 8.00
N LEU A 10 -3.31 -2.46 6.96
CA LEU A 10 -3.62 -2.04 5.59
C LEU A 10 -5.10 -2.30 5.26
N PRO A 11 -5.74 -1.45 4.43
CA PRO A 11 -7.07 -1.73 3.90
C PRO A 11 -7.11 -3.05 3.15
N GLU A 12 -8.23 -3.77 3.16
CA GLU A 12 -8.33 -5.04 2.44
C GLU A 12 -8.16 -4.88 0.91
N LEU A 13 -7.79 -5.97 0.23
CA LEU A 13 -7.78 -6.00 -1.24
C LEU A 13 -9.22 -6.15 -1.78
N PRO A 14 -9.55 -5.51 -2.91
CA PRO A 14 -10.89 -5.60 -3.50
C PRO A 14 -11.26 -7.01 -3.96
N VAL A 15 -10.26 -7.85 -4.24
CA VAL A 15 -10.42 -9.25 -4.62
C VAL A 15 -9.67 -10.13 -3.64
N ARG A 16 -10.31 -11.19 -3.16
CA ARG A 16 -9.70 -12.16 -2.27
C ARG A 16 -8.64 -12.98 -3.01
N ILE A 17 -7.37 -12.79 -2.66
CA ILE A 17 -6.24 -13.58 -3.18
C ILE A 17 -5.86 -14.69 -2.18
N LYS A 18 -5.99 -15.95 -2.61
CA LYS A 18 -5.67 -17.13 -1.78
C LYS A 18 -4.17 -17.32 -1.61
N ASN A 19 -3.40 -17.21 -2.69
CA ASN A 19 -1.94 -17.38 -2.67
C ASN A 19 -1.28 -16.27 -1.83
N LYS A 20 -0.47 -16.66 -0.85
CA LYS A 20 0.17 -15.73 0.09
C LYS A 20 1.13 -14.76 -0.62
N ARG A 21 1.97 -15.26 -1.54
CA ARG A 21 2.97 -14.43 -2.23
C ARG A 21 2.30 -13.40 -3.14
N GLU A 22 1.29 -13.82 -3.89
CA GLU A 22 0.50 -12.92 -4.75
C GLU A 22 -0.23 -11.87 -3.93
N ARG A 23 -0.89 -12.27 -2.83
CA ARG A 23 -1.56 -11.34 -1.91
C ARG A 23 -0.59 -10.29 -1.37
N TYR A 24 0.62 -10.70 -0.99
CA TYR A 24 1.64 -9.79 -0.46
C TYR A 24 2.15 -8.84 -1.55
N GLY A 25 2.32 -9.35 -2.78
CA GLY A 25 2.65 -8.54 -3.96
C GLY A 25 1.59 -7.48 -4.24
N ALA A 26 0.31 -7.85 -4.23
CA ALA A 26 -0.79 -6.91 -4.44
C ALA A 26 -0.83 -5.79 -3.39
N TYR A 27 -0.61 -6.12 -2.11
CA TYR A 27 -0.50 -5.10 -1.06
C TYR A 27 0.68 -4.16 -1.27
N ARG A 28 1.85 -4.69 -1.65
CA ARG A 28 3.04 -3.89 -1.97
C ARG A 28 2.76 -2.94 -3.13
N ASP A 29 2.21 -3.45 -4.23
CA ASP A 29 2.04 -2.67 -5.45
C ASP A 29 1.05 -1.53 -5.23
N ARG A 30 -0.06 -1.78 -4.51
CA ARG A 30 -1.00 -0.72 -4.11
C ARG A 30 -0.32 0.33 -3.23
N ALA A 31 0.39 -0.07 -2.19
CA ALA A 31 1.04 0.87 -1.28
C ALA A 31 2.08 1.75 -2.00
N LEU A 32 2.86 1.17 -2.91
CA LEU A 32 3.84 1.93 -3.70
C LEU A 32 3.15 2.89 -4.69
N ALA A 33 2.03 2.48 -5.30
CA ALA A 33 1.23 3.36 -6.15
C ALA A 33 0.68 4.56 -5.35
N ASP A 34 0.08 4.30 -4.18
CA ASP A 34 -0.47 5.35 -3.31
C ASP A 34 0.61 6.36 -2.88
N LEU A 35 1.81 5.88 -2.53
CA LEU A 35 2.95 6.73 -2.17
C LEU A 35 3.45 7.58 -3.35
N ASN A 36 3.54 6.98 -4.54
CA ASN A 36 3.94 7.71 -5.76
C ASN A 36 2.93 8.80 -6.12
N ASP A 37 1.64 8.50 -6.04
CA ASP A 37 0.56 9.46 -6.29
C ASP A 37 0.60 10.62 -5.28
N TRP A 38 0.79 10.29 -4.00
CA TRP A 38 0.96 11.31 -2.95
C TRP A 38 2.17 12.21 -3.22
N LEU A 39 3.32 11.62 -3.54
CA LEU A 39 4.54 12.36 -3.84
C LEU A 39 4.39 13.25 -5.07
N SER A 40 3.70 12.76 -6.11
CA SER A 40 3.41 13.53 -7.31
C SER A 40 2.55 14.76 -6.99
N ARG A 41 1.48 14.58 -6.20
CA ARG A 41 0.61 15.68 -5.76
C ARG A 41 1.37 16.75 -4.97
N LEU A 42 2.26 16.33 -4.07
CA LEU A 42 3.08 17.28 -3.31
C LEU A 42 3.99 18.12 -4.21
N ARG A 43 4.63 17.48 -5.20
CA ARG A 43 5.51 18.18 -6.15
C ARG A 43 4.75 19.19 -7.01
N VAL A 44 3.55 18.83 -7.47
CA VAL A 44 2.68 19.74 -8.24
C VAL A 44 2.23 20.92 -7.38
N SER A 45 1.90 20.70 -6.10
CA SER A 45 1.46 21.79 -5.21
C SER A 45 2.57 22.74 -4.76
N ALA A 46 3.83 22.35 -4.93
CA ALA A 46 5.00 23.12 -4.51
C ALA A 46 5.60 23.99 -5.63
N ALA A 47 5.07 23.89 -6.86
CA ALA A 47 5.47 24.66 -8.04
C ALA A 47 4.42 25.72 -8.39
#